data_AF-A0A7G8FUG5-F1
#
_entry.id   AF-A0A7G8FUG5-F1
#
_cell.length_a   1.000
_cell.length_b   1.000
_cell.length_c   1.000
_cell.angle_alpha   90.00
_cell.angle_beta   90.00
_cell.angle_gamma   90.00
#
_symmetry.space_group_name_H-M   'P 1'
#
loop_
_entity.id
_entity.type
_entity.pdbx_description
1 polymer ?
#
loop_
_entity_poly.entity_id
_entity_poly.type
_entity_poly.pdbx_seq_one_letter_code
_entity_poly.pdbx_strand_id
1 'polypeptide(L)'
;MSGEIVVADVHHVVAAESRPFERLFIVTGLKAFPATALGILLLILGSFIGLGTTTSRKLLNRDSTVRSLARLADAFILIQSFQGDPRRPVPSLWNARLGVKPAGDLWKRQGGMLWWQAWSLDGEAYLILPATLAQSQAQRSFGQRLGNLVVIGTDQLHREQLMQRIEAVKPQSDAFDGRGLFQSCLDSLSQQPSVYWSADALASVSGTLAPLLQQGREGCMQLRLQGRTLQWNGVIGQRPLRTNPVNAELVRWNWSTVEAAPANQSSLLRVDGSALQLILGTLLSRQIIQVPLEQNYGISEVLRSRISASPFSLRLVARPTGLYRAGLQLQIPVPNDQASWMKVLSAVSDRLKSRGFASLQPSADPTVQEQQLWFKADDPKKTIVGGWRWLGGKDQPLLSIGFGIKPDVKPFLRNLGASKAASLIVQANPSTLASMDLLNGRWPKPMTKASTMTFQVKPLDASGPSTSRGLWRLRGELTLPQS
;
A
#
# COMPACT_ATOMS: atom_id res chain seq x y z
N MET A 1 -39.87 -15.65 20.07
CA MET A 1 -39.64 -17.02 19.55
C MET A 1 -38.15 -17.11 19.25
N SER A 2 -37.32 -17.27 20.27
CA SER A 2 -36.93 -18.52 20.97
C SER A 2 -36.30 -19.54 20.02
N GLY A 3 -35.02 -19.81 20.27
CA GLY A 3 -34.15 -20.69 19.48
C GLY A 3 -32.69 -20.51 19.91
N GLU A 4 -32.40 -20.85 21.17
CA GLU A 4 -31.05 -21.02 21.73
C GLU A 4 -30.20 -21.96 20.89
N ILE A 5 -28.91 -21.64 20.69
CA ILE A 5 -27.82 -22.63 20.71
C ILE A 5 -26.58 -22.03 21.40
N VAL A 6 -26.42 -22.45 22.66
CA VAL A 6 -25.20 -22.95 23.32
C VAL A 6 -23.88 -22.18 23.12
N VAL A 7 -23.58 -21.39 24.15
CA VAL A 7 -22.23 -20.98 24.55
C VAL A 7 -21.54 -22.19 25.22
N ALA A 8 -20.38 -22.59 24.70
CA ALA A 8 -19.48 -23.49 25.41
C ALA A 8 -18.41 -22.65 26.11
N ASP A 9 -18.45 -22.78 27.42
CA ASP A 9 -17.60 -22.24 28.46
C ASP A 9 -16.14 -22.71 28.32
N VAL A 10 -15.19 -21.83 28.63
CA VAL A 10 -13.83 -22.23 29.02
C VAL A 10 -13.45 -21.36 30.20
N HIS A 11 -13.69 -21.90 31.39
CA HIS A 11 -13.20 -21.38 32.64
C HIS A 11 -11.89 -22.06 33.07
N HIS A 12 -11.09 -21.26 33.77
CA HIS A 12 -9.96 -21.57 34.64
C HIS A 12 -8.62 -21.97 34.01
N VAL A 13 -7.75 -20.97 33.90
CA VAL A 13 -6.31 -21.12 34.09
C VAL A 13 -6.09 -21.51 35.56
N VAL A 14 -5.98 -22.80 35.83
CA VAL A 14 -5.39 -23.30 37.08
C VAL A 14 -3.89 -23.39 36.84
N ALA A 15 -3.13 -22.61 37.62
CA ALA A 15 -1.69 -22.76 37.74
C ALA A 15 -1.39 -24.16 38.29
N ALA A 16 -0.65 -24.96 37.52
CA ALA A 16 -0.06 -26.20 38.02
C ALA A 16 1.43 -25.99 38.18
N GLU A 17 1.84 -25.76 39.43
CA GLU A 17 3.20 -25.99 39.90
C GLU A 17 3.59 -27.45 39.60
N SER A 18 4.62 -27.64 38.78
CA SER A 18 5.24 -28.95 38.62
C SER A 18 6.16 -29.23 39.81
N ARG A 19 5.65 -29.97 40.82
CA ARG A 19 6.50 -30.78 41.70
C ARG A 19 6.70 -32.16 41.07
N PRO A 20 7.88 -32.79 41.23
CA PRO A 20 8.18 -34.07 40.59
C PRO A 20 7.46 -35.20 41.34
N PHE A 21 6.53 -35.89 40.67
CA PHE A 21 5.92 -37.11 41.19
C PHE A 21 6.55 -38.35 40.57
N GLU A 22 6.69 -39.36 41.41
CA GLU A 22 7.62 -40.47 41.32
C GLU A 22 7.36 -41.46 40.17
N ARG A 23 8.47 -41.94 39.61
CA ARG A 23 8.54 -43.14 38.77
C ARG A 23 8.23 -44.38 39.63
N LEU A 24 6.99 -44.84 39.74
CA LEU A 24 6.78 -46.23 40.21
C LEU A 24 5.47 -46.93 39.80
N PHE A 25 4.70 -46.42 38.83
CA PHE A 25 3.43 -47.07 38.43
C PHE A 25 3.30 -47.52 36.96
N ILE A 26 4.35 -47.44 36.15
CA ILE A 26 4.26 -47.83 34.73
C ILE A 26 4.57 -49.32 34.48
N VAL A 27 5.14 -50.05 35.43
CA VAL A 27 5.67 -51.40 35.15
C VAL A 27 4.63 -52.52 35.35
N THR A 28 3.54 -52.31 36.08
CA THR A 28 2.56 -53.38 36.40
C THR A 28 1.31 -53.41 35.52
N GLY A 29 0.95 -52.32 34.82
CA GLY A 29 -0.20 -52.29 33.90
C GLY A 29 0.08 -52.85 32.49
N LEU A 30 1.34 -52.90 32.07
CA LEU A 30 1.74 -53.34 30.72
C LEU A 30 1.71 -54.86 30.51
N LYS A 31 1.48 -55.67 31.55
CA LYS A 31 1.35 -57.13 31.44
C LYS A 31 -0.07 -57.63 31.15
N ALA A 32 -1.10 -56.79 31.27
CA ALA A 32 -2.49 -57.23 31.12
C ALA A 32 -3.02 -57.15 29.67
N PHE A 33 -2.47 -56.27 28.81
CA PHE A 33 -2.95 -56.12 27.43
C PHE A 33 -1.82 -55.68 26.47
N PRO A 34 -0.92 -56.59 26.04
CA PRO A 34 0.19 -56.25 25.15
C PRO A 34 -0.28 -55.74 23.78
N ALA A 35 -1.47 -56.14 23.33
CA ALA A 35 -2.05 -55.69 22.07
C ALA A 35 -2.51 -54.22 22.09
N THR A 36 -2.99 -53.70 23.22
CA THR A 36 -3.46 -52.31 23.31
C THR A 36 -2.31 -51.32 23.42
N ALA A 37 -1.24 -51.66 24.14
CA ALA A 37 -0.02 -50.85 24.19
C ALA A 37 0.67 -50.77 22.82
N LEU A 38 0.73 -51.87 22.08
CA LEU A 38 1.31 -51.92 20.74
C LEU A 38 0.43 -51.16 19.72
N GLY A 39 -0.90 -51.25 19.85
CA GLY A 39 -1.85 -50.49 19.04
C GLY A 39 -1.76 -48.97 19.25
N ILE A 40 -1.62 -48.51 20.50
CA ILE A 40 -1.44 -47.09 20.82
C ILE A 40 -0.08 -46.59 20.29
N LEU A 41 0.99 -47.37 20.44
CA LEU A 41 2.31 -47.02 19.90
C LEU A 41 2.29 -46.90 18.37
N LEU A 42 1.60 -47.81 17.67
CA LEU A 42 1.43 -47.76 16.21
C LEU A 42 0.59 -46.57 15.75
N LEU A 43 -0.47 -46.21 16.49
CA LEU A 43 -1.28 -45.03 16.20
C LEU A 43 -0.47 -43.73 16.39
N ILE A 44 0.36 -43.66 17.44
CA ILE A 44 1.22 -42.52 17.71
C ILE A 44 2.33 -42.43 16.65
N LEU A 45 3.08 -43.50 16.37
CA LEU A 45 4.12 -43.50 15.33
C LEU A 45 3.53 -43.25 13.94
N GLY A 46 2.40 -43.86 13.60
CA GLY A 46 1.70 -43.63 12.33
C GLY A 46 1.25 -42.18 12.18
N SER A 47 0.79 -41.55 13.27
CA SER A 47 0.44 -40.12 13.29
C SER A 47 1.67 -39.22 13.11
N PHE A 48 2.81 -39.53 13.75
CA PHE A 48 4.05 -38.77 13.59
C PHE A 48 4.65 -38.92 12.19
N ILE A 49 4.64 -40.12 11.61
CA ILE A 49 5.11 -40.38 10.24
C ILE A 49 4.16 -39.73 9.23
N GLY A 50 2.84 -39.80 9.45
CA GLY A 50 1.83 -39.11 8.64
C GLY A 50 1.97 -37.59 8.70
N LEU A 51 2.16 -37.00 9.88
CA LEU A 51 2.44 -35.56 10.02
C LEU A 51 3.77 -35.17 9.37
N GLY A 52 4.83 -35.95 9.57
CA GLY A 52 6.15 -35.68 9.01
C GLY A 52 6.14 -35.69 7.49
N THR A 53 5.54 -36.70 6.87
CA THR A 53 5.46 -36.83 5.41
C THR A 53 4.58 -35.74 4.77
N THR A 54 3.43 -35.42 5.39
CA THR A 54 2.54 -34.37 4.88
C THR A 54 3.15 -32.97 5.04
N THR A 55 3.85 -32.71 6.15
CA THR A 55 4.52 -31.43 6.40
C THR A 55 5.71 -31.24 5.46
N SER A 56 6.55 -32.26 5.28
CA SER A 56 7.65 -32.23 4.32
C SER A 56 7.16 -32.00 2.90
N ARG A 57 6.10 -32.69 2.45
CA ARG A 57 5.53 -32.50 1.12
C ARG A 57 4.96 -31.08 0.92
N LYS A 58 4.35 -30.50 1.95
CA LYS A 58 3.87 -29.10 1.92
C LYS A 58 5.03 -28.11 1.81
N LEU A 59 6.11 -28.31 2.57
CA LEU A 59 7.31 -27.47 2.52
C LEU A 59 8.00 -27.54 1.15
N LEU A 60 8.22 -28.75 0.62
CA LEU A 60 8.76 -28.95 -0.73
C LEU A 60 7.91 -28.29 -1.81
N ASN A 61 6.58 -28.37 -1.72
CA ASN A 61 5.67 -27.74 -2.67
C ASN A 61 5.68 -26.20 -2.54
N ARG A 62 5.89 -25.68 -1.33
CA ARG A 62 6.05 -24.24 -1.07
C ARG A 62 7.34 -23.72 -1.70
N ASP A 63 8.49 -24.34 -1.42
CA ASP A 63 9.79 -23.87 -1.92
C ASP A 63 9.89 -23.90 -3.45
N SER A 64 9.22 -24.87 -4.07
CA SER A 64 9.09 -24.95 -5.52
C SER A 64 8.13 -23.91 -6.10
N THR A 65 7.01 -23.62 -5.41
CA THR A 65 6.11 -22.53 -5.80
C THR A 65 6.79 -21.17 -5.70
N VAL A 66 7.54 -20.92 -4.62
CA VAL A 66 8.33 -19.69 -4.43
C VAL A 66 9.33 -19.50 -5.56
N ARG A 67 10.08 -20.54 -5.93
CA ARG A 67 11.02 -20.47 -7.07
C ARG A 67 10.31 -20.22 -8.40
N SER A 68 9.15 -20.83 -8.63
CA SER A 68 8.33 -20.53 -9.81
C SER A 68 7.84 -19.08 -9.82
N LEU A 69 7.39 -18.55 -8.68
CA LEU A 69 7.00 -17.13 -8.55
C LEU A 69 8.18 -16.18 -8.76
N ALA A 70 9.39 -16.54 -8.28
CA ALA A 70 10.60 -15.74 -8.48
C ALA A 70 10.92 -15.53 -9.96
N ARG A 71 10.72 -16.56 -10.79
CA ARG A 71 10.88 -16.51 -12.25
C ARG A 71 9.83 -15.65 -12.93
N LEU A 72 8.61 -15.63 -12.40
CA LEU A 72 7.50 -14.85 -12.94
C LEU A 72 7.58 -13.38 -12.58
N ALA A 73 8.11 -13.06 -11.40
CA ALA A 73 8.14 -11.70 -10.86
C ALA A 73 8.87 -10.69 -11.77
N ASP A 74 9.87 -11.14 -12.54
CA ASP A 74 10.60 -10.25 -13.47
C ASP A 74 9.90 -10.12 -14.84
N ALA A 75 9.01 -11.05 -15.18
CA ALA A 75 8.24 -11.02 -16.43
C ALA A 75 6.93 -10.22 -16.31
N PHE A 76 6.53 -9.87 -15.08
CA PHE A 76 5.29 -9.18 -14.77
C PHE A 76 5.53 -7.92 -13.94
N ILE A 77 4.67 -6.93 -14.10
CA ILE A 77 4.75 -5.68 -13.32
C ILE A 77 3.96 -5.79 -12.00
N LEU A 78 2.97 -6.68 -11.94
CA LEU A 78 2.10 -6.87 -10.78
C LEU A 78 1.74 -8.35 -10.67
N ILE A 79 1.85 -8.92 -9.47
CA ILE A 79 1.35 -10.26 -9.17
C ILE A 79 0.53 -10.17 -7.89
N GLN A 80 -0.71 -10.66 -7.94
CA GLN A 80 -1.61 -10.72 -6.79
C GLN A 80 -2.07 -12.15 -6.55
N SER A 81 -1.94 -12.63 -5.32
CA SER A 81 -2.51 -13.89 -4.87
C SER A 81 -3.91 -13.69 -4.29
N PHE A 82 -4.76 -14.68 -4.52
CA PHE A 82 -6.15 -14.71 -4.08
C PHE A 82 -6.45 -16.06 -3.45
N GLN A 83 -7.24 -16.05 -2.39
CA GLN A 83 -7.78 -17.28 -1.82
C GLN A 83 -9.04 -17.70 -2.57
N GLY A 84 -9.10 -18.96 -2.99
CA GLY A 84 -10.32 -19.55 -3.55
C GLY A 84 -11.43 -19.62 -2.50
N ASP A 85 -12.67 -19.41 -2.93
CA ASP A 85 -13.86 -19.73 -2.13
C ASP A 85 -14.90 -20.36 -3.07
N PRO A 86 -15.13 -21.68 -2.98
CA PRO A 86 -16.02 -22.38 -3.91
C PRO A 86 -17.49 -21.96 -3.75
N ARG A 87 -17.84 -21.23 -2.68
CA ARG A 87 -19.18 -20.67 -2.47
C ARG A 87 -19.40 -19.36 -3.23
N ARG A 88 -18.32 -18.71 -3.68
CA ARG A 88 -18.38 -17.48 -4.48
C ARG A 88 -18.47 -17.81 -5.97
N PRO A 89 -19.07 -16.91 -6.77
CA PRO A 89 -19.07 -17.08 -8.22
C PRO A 89 -17.65 -17.15 -8.76
N VAL A 90 -17.49 -17.92 -9.83
CA VAL A 90 -16.21 -18.08 -10.54
C VAL A 90 -15.73 -16.70 -10.99
N PRO A 91 -14.48 -16.30 -10.69
CA PRO A 91 -13.96 -15.01 -11.12
C PRO A 91 -14.03 -14.85 -12.65
N SER A 92 -14.32 -13.64 -13.14
CA SER A 92 -14.46 -13.39 -14.58
C SER A 92 -13.21 -13.76 -15.38
N LEU A 93 -12.02 -13.53 -14.82
CA LEU A 93 -10.75 -13.92 -15.43
C LEU A 93 -10.67 -15.43 -15.70
N TRP A 94 -11.17 -16.25 -14.78
CA TRP A 94 -11.17 -17.70 -14.95
C TRP A 94 -12.01 -18.12 -16.16
N ASN A 95 -13.23 -17.57 -16.26
CA ASN A 95 -14.09 -17.82 -17.41
C ASN A 95 -13.45 -17.32 -18.71
N ALA A 96 -12.80 -16.16 -18.69
CA ALA A 96 -12.14 -15.58 -19.85
C ALA A 96 -10.94 -16.40 -20.35
N ARG A 97 -10.21 -17.07 -19.45
CA ARG A 97 -8.99 -17.83 -19.80
C ARG A 97 -9.25 -19.32 -20.03
N LEU A 98 -10.27 -19.90 -19.39
CA LEU A 98 -10.53 -21.34 -19.38
C LEU A 98 -11.83 -21.74 -20.10
N GLY A 99 -12.72 -20.79 -20.36
CA GLY A 99 -14.11 -21.05 -20.72
C GLY A 99 -14.98 -21.40 -19.50
N VAL A 100 -16.29 -21.19 -19.61
CA VAL A 100 -17.24 -21.24 -18.48
C VAL A 100 -17.25 -22.60 -17.77
N LYS A 101 -17.40 -23.70 -18.52
CA LYS A 101 -17.51 -25.06 -17.93
C LYS A 101 -16.20 -25.52 -17.28
N PRO A 102 -15.03 -25.47 -17.96
CA PRO A 102 -13.77 -25.85 -17.32
C PRO A 102 -13.41 -24.97 -16.12
N ALA A 103 -13.71 -23.66 -16.19
CA ALA A 103 -13.51 -22.74 -15.06
C ALA A 103 -14.34 -23.14 -13.83
N GLY A 104 -15.62 -23.46 -14.02
CA GLY A 104 -16.50 -23.92 -12.93
C GLY A 104 -16.02 -25.22 -12.28
N ASP A 105 -15.61 -26.20 -13.08
CA ASP A 105 -15.13 -27.49 -12.59
C ASP A 105 -13.79 -27.37 -11.84
N LEU A 106 -12.89 -26.49 -12.31
CA LEU A 106 -11.62 -26.24 -11.64
C LEU A 106 -11.81 -25.39 -10.38
N TRP A 107 -12.69 -24.39 -10.39
CA TRP A 107 -12.97 -23.55 -9.22
C TRP A 107 -13.49 -24.37 -8.03
N LYS A 108 -14.41 -25.31 -8.29
CA LYS A 108 -14.90 -26.25 -7.26
C LYS A 108 -13.79 -27.14 -6.71
N ARG A 109 -12.92 -27.67 -7.59
CA ARG A 109 -11.80 -28.55 -7.20
C ARG A 109 -10.68 -27.81 -6.47
N GLN A 110 -10.44 -26.55 -6.81
CA GLN A 110 -9.46 -25.71 -6.14
C GLN A 110 -9.82 -25.50 -4.67
N GLY A 111 -11.11 -25.34 -4.37
CA GLY A 111 -11.59 -25.08 -3.03
C GLY A 111 -10.95 -23.82 -2.44
N GLY A 112 -10.34 -23.96 -1.26
CA GLY A 112 -9.68 -22.87 -0.53
C GLY A 112 -8.23 -22.57 -0.94
N MET A 113 -7.68 -23.23 -1.96
CA MET A 113 -6.29 -23.04 -2.38
C MET A 113 -6.06 -21.67 -3.02
N LEU A 114 -4.82 -21.19 -2.98
CA LEU A 114 -4.43 -19.96 -3.65
C LEU A 114 -4.41 -20.11 -5.17
N TRP A 115 -4.73 -19.01 -5.84
CA TRP A 115 -4.47 -18.77 -7.26
C TRP A 115 -3.89 -17.37 -7.41
N TRP A 116 -3.27 -17.07 -8.56
CA TRP A 116 -2.68 -15.76 -8.79
C TRP A 116 -3.18 -15.14 -10.08
N GLN A 117 -3.26 -13.81 -10.07
CA GLN A 117 -3.40 -12.97 -11.24
C GLN A 117 -2.11 -12.17 -11.42
N ALA A 118 -1.60 -12.12 -12.64
CA ALA A 118 -0.45 -11.29 -12.97
C ALA A 118 -0.77 -10.36 -14.13
N TRP A 119 -0.14 -9.19 -14.15
CA TRP A 119 -0.26 -8.21 -15.22
C TRP A 119 1.11 -7.92 -15.80
N SER A 120 1.18 -7.86 -17.13
CA SER A 120 2.37 -7.43 -17.86
C SER A 120 2.24 -5.97 -18.32
N LEU A 121 3.32 -5.45 -18.90
CA LEU A 121 3.40 -4.09 -19.44
C LEU A 121 2.38 -3.80 -20.56
N ASP A 122 1.93 -4.83 -21.27
CA ASP A 122 0.85 -4.75 -22.27
C ASP A 122 -0.54 -4.51 -21.64
N GLY A 123 -0.66 -4.60 -20.31
CA GLY A 123 -1.89 -4.38 -19.56
C GLY A 123 -2.80 -5.61 -19.47
N GLU A 124 -2.43 -6.74 -20.08
CA GLU A 124 -3.22 -7.97 -20.05
C GLU A 124 -3.05 -8.75 -18.75
N ALA A 125 -4.13 -9.38 -18.30
CA ALA A 125 -4.16 -10.18 -17.09
C ALA A 125 -3.96 -11.68 -17.40
N TYR A 126 -3.00 -12.29 -16.73
CA TYR A 126 -2.71 -13.72 -16.82
C TYR A 126 -3.29 -14.45 -15.61
N LEU A 127 -3.87 -15.63 -15.86
CA LEU A 127 -4.33 -16.52 -14.81
C LEU A 127 -3.21 -17.50 -14.46
N ILE A 128 -2.87 -17.61 -13.18
CA ILE A 128 -1.82 -18.51 -12.70
C ILE A 128 -2.41 -19.49 -11.70
N LEU A 129 -2.22 -20.78 -11.97
CA LEU A 129 -2.75 -21.88 -11.17
C LEU A 129 -1.63 -22.82 -10.73
N PRO A 130 -1.78 -23.51 -9.58
CA PRO A 130 -0.92 -24.63 -9.24
C PRO A 130 -0.96 -25.70 -10.34
N ALA A 131 0.21 -26.21 -10.74
CA ALA A 131 0.31 -27.22 -11.78
C ALA A 131 -0.43 -28.52 -11.43
N THR A 132 -0.56 -28.84 -10.15
CA THR A 132 -1.33 -29.99 -9.65
C THR A 132 -2.83 -29.90 -9.98
N LEU A 133 -3.37 -28.69 -10.16
CA LEU A 133 -4.77 -28.46 -10.52
C LEU A 133 -4.98 -28.33 -12.03
N ALA A 134 -4.04 -27.69 -12.73
CA ALA A 134 -4.24 -27.20 -14.09
C ALA A 134 -3.37 -27.91 -15.16
N GLN A 135 -2.82 -29.09 -14.87
CA GLN A 135 -1.91 -29.78 -15.79
C GLN A 135 -2.52 -30.08 -17.16
N SER A 136 -3.77 -30.56 -17.19
CA SER A 136 -4.52 -30.79 -18.44
C SER A 136 -4.88 -29.48 -19.15
N GLN A 137 -4.99 -28.38 -18.41
CA GLN A 137 -5.33 -27.06 -18.93
C GLN A 137 -4.11 -26.39 -19.59
N ALA A 138 -2.90 -26.64 -19.10
CA ALA A 138 -1.66 -26.22 -19.75
C ALA A 138 -1.51 -26.78 -21.18
N GLN A 139 -2.16 -27.91 -21.48
CA GLN A 139 -2.13 -28.55 -22.79
C GLN A 139 -3.28 -28.13 -23.71
N ARG A 140 -4.42 -27.71 -23.15
CA ARG A 140 -5.66 -27.40 -23.91
C ARG A 140 -5.93 -25.91 -24.07
N SER A 141 -5.24 -25.06 -23.33
CA SER A 141 -5.38 -23.61 -23.36
C SER A 141 -4.07 -22.96 -23.84
N PHE A 142 -4.05 -21.63 -23.95
CA PHE A 142 -2.82 -20.84 -24.15
C PHE A 142 -1.97 -20.78 -22.87
N GLY A 143 -1.85 -21.94 -22.21
CA GLY A 143 -1.16 -22.14 -20.96
C GLY A 143 0.29 -22.55 -21.16
N GLN A 144 1.13 -22.16 -20.22
CA GLN A 144 2.52 -22.55 -20.15
C GLN A 144 2.86 -23.03 -18.75
N ARG A 145 3.49 -24.21 -18.64
CA ARG A 145 3.99 -24.71 -17.37
C ARG A 145 5.34 -24.11 -17.05
N LEU A 146 5.48 -23.59 -15.83
CA LEU A 146 6.69 -22.97 -15.28
C LEU A 146 6.94 -23.55 -13.89
N GLY A 147 7.62 -24.68 -13.84
CA GLY A 147 7.83 -25.46 -12.61
C GLY A 147 6.51 -25.99 -12.05
N ASN A 148 6.14 -25.49 -10.86
CA ASN A 148 4.91 -25.88 -10.16
C ASN A 148 3.71 -24.96 -10.43
N LEU A 149 3.84 -24.02 -11.37
CA LEU A 149 2.76 -23.14 -11.79
C LEU A 149 2.42 -23.36 -13.27
N VAL A 150 1.18 -23.08 -13.62
CA VAL A 150 0.68 -22.97 -15.00
C VAL A 150 0.18 -21.54 -15.18
N VAL A 151 0.74 -20.83 -16.14
CA VAL A 151 0.37 -19.45 -16.49
C VAL A 151 -0.43 -19.46 -17.79
N ILE A 152 -1.60 -18.85 -17.79
CA ILE A 152 -2.57 -18.92 -18.88
C ILE A 152 -2.85 -17.50 -19.37
N GLY A 153 -2.43 -17.23 -20.61
CA GLY A 153 -2.65 -15.96 -21.30
C GLY A 153 -3.97 -15.91 -22.07
N THR A 154 -4.19 -14.81 -22.79
CA THR A 154 -5.39 -14.58 -23.61
C THR A 154 -5.41 -15.45 -24.87
N ASP A 155 -4.28 -15.53 -25.55
CA ASP A 155 -4.11 -16.17 -26.86
C ASP A 155 -2.66 -16.68 -27.05
N GLN A 156 -2.39 -17.21 -28.24
CA GLN A 156 -1.07 -17.73 -28.61
C GLN A 156 0.02 -16.65 -28.60
N LEU A 157 -0.27 -15.43 -29.05
CA LEU A 157 0.69 -14.32 -29.11
C LEU A 157 1.14 -13.94 -27.70
N HIS A 158 0.19 -13.79 -26.77
CA HIS A 158 0.48 -13.48 -25.36
C HIS A 158 1.30 -14.58 -24.67
N ARG A 159 1.12 -15.83 -25.09
CA ARG A 159 1.93 -16.96 -24.61
C ARG A 159 3.36 -16.87 -25.11
N GLU A 160 3.56 -16.58 -26.39
CA GLU A 160 4.90 -16.43 -26.99
C GLU A 160 5.65 -15.22 -26.41
N GLN A 161 4.97 -14.08 -26.26
CA GLN A 161 5.53 -12.89 -25.61
C GLN A 161 5.92 -13.15 -24.16
N LEU A 162 5.09 -13.88 -23.40
CA LEU A 162 5.43 -14.28 -22.04
C LEU A 162 6.71 -15.13 -22.01
N MET A 163 6.84 -16.10 -22.92
CA MET A 163 8.03 -16.95 -23.00
C MET A 163 9.29 -16.18 -23.37
N GLN A 164 9.19 -15.25 -24.32
CA GLN A 164 10.30 -14.36 -24.67
C GLN A 164 10.74 -13.51 -23.47
N ARG A 165 9.79 -12.94 -22.72
CA ARG A 165 10.08 -12.16 -21.51
C ARG A 165 10.76 -13.00 -20.43
N ILE A 166 10.26 -14.20 -20.17
CA ILE A 166 10.85 -15.12 -19.18
C ILE A 166 12.28 -15.49 -19.56
N GLU A 167 12.55 -15.79 -20.83
CA GLU A 167 13.91 -16.12 -21.27
C GLU A 167 14.84 -14.91 -21.14
N ALA A 168 14.36 -13.70 -21.44
CA ALA A 168 15.14 -12.46 -21.30
C ALA A 168 15.57 -12.17 -19.85
N VAL A 169 14.73 -12.52 -18.86
CA VAL A 169 14.99 -12.25 -17.42
C VAL A 169 15.56 -13.46 -16.67
N LYS A 170 15.80 -14.57 -17.37
CA LYS A 170 16.33 -15.80 -16.80
C LYS A 170 17.62 -15.62 -15.98
N PRO A 171 18.61 -14.81 -16.40
CA PRO A 171 19.81 -14.58 -15.58
C PRO A 171 19.50 -14.01 -14.19
N GLN A 172 18.51 -13.11 -14.10
CA GLN A 172 18.09 -12.49 -12.82
C GLN A 172 17.33 -13.48 -11.93
N SER A 173 16.60 -14.40 -12.57
CA SER A 173 15.88 -15.47 -11.89
C SER A 173 16.83 -16.54 -11.35
N ASP A 174 17.88 -16.88 -12.09
CA ASP A 174 18.88 -17.87 -11.68
C ASP A 174 19.84 -17.32 -10.61
N ALA A 175 20.07 -16.00 -10.60
CA ALA A 175 20.83 -15.31 -9.54
C ALA A 175 20.05 -15.18 -8.21
N PHE A 176 18.84 -15.71 -8.11
CA PHE A 176 18.04 -15.65 -6.90
C PHE A 176 18.64 -16.53 -5.79
N ASP A 177 19.11 -15.91 -4.71
CA ASP A 177 19.80 -16.58 -3.60
C ASP A 177 18.87 -17.04 -2.46
N GLY A 178 17.55 -16.85 -2.62
CA GLY A 178 16.54 -17.27 -1.64
C GLY A 178 16.56 -16.49 -0.33
N ARG A 179 17.08 -15.26 -0.31
CA ARG A 179 17.16 -14.44 0.91
C ARG A 179 16.60 -13.02 0.72
N GLY A 180 16.46 -12.30 1.84
CA GLY A 180 16.04 -10.91 1.88
C GLY A 180 14.53 -10.65 1.76
N LEU A 181 14.18 -9.38 1.54
CA LEU A 181 12.79 -8.91 1.44
C LEU A 181 12.04 -9.55 0.27
N PHE A 182 12.72 -9.81 -0.84
CA PHE A 182 12.10 -10.41 -2.01
C PHE A 182 11.70 -11.86 -1.78
N GLN A 183 12.55 -12.68 -1.16
CA GLN A 183 12.15 -14.02 -0.70
C GLN A 183 10.94 -13.97 0.22
N SER A 184 10.97 -13.07 1.22
CA SER A 184 9.83 -12.90 2.12
C SER A 184 8.54 -12.61 1.33
N CYS A 185 8.64 -11.82 0.25
CA CYS A 185 7.50 -11.47 -0.60
C CYS A 185 6.91 -12.66 -1.33
N LEU A 186 7.78 -13.47 -1.94
CA LEU A 186 7.38 -14.67 -2.63
C LEU A 186 6.78 -15.70 -1.66
N ASP A 187 7.35 -15.81 -0.45
CA ASP A 187 6.78 -16.60 0.63
C ASP A 187 5.35 -16.14 0.94
N SER A 188 5.13 -14.84 1.09
CA SER A 188 3.81 -14.26 1.34
C SER A 188 2.83 -14.58 0.21
N LEU A 189 3.23 -14.35 -1.04
CA LEU A 189 2.44 -14.66 -2.23
C LEU A 189 2.06 -16.15 -2.31
N SER A 190 2.91 -17.05 -1.82
CA SER A 190 2.67 -18.49 -1.83
C SER A 190 1.75 -18.99 -0.71
N GLN A 191 1.46 -18.17 0.31
CA GLN A 191 0.78 -18.61 1.53
C GLN A 191 -0.48 -17.84 1.88
N GLN A 192 -0.56 -16.56 1.54
CA GLN A 192 -1.66 -15.67 1.93
C GLN A 192 -2.02 -14.74 0.76
N PRO A 193 -3.26 -14.20 0.71
CA PRO A 193 -3.61 -13.11 -0.20
C PRO A 193 -2.64 -11.94 -0.02
N SER A 194 -1.90 -11.65 -1.09
CA SER A 194 -0.78 -10.72 -1.10
C SER A 194 -0.63 -10.13 -2.49
N VAL A 195 0.09 -9.03 -2.61
CA VAL A 195 0.42 -8.41 -3.88
C VAL A 195 1.87 -7.97 -3.89
N TYR A 196 2.54 -8.21 -5.01
CA TYR A 196 3.86 -7.72 -5.36
C TYR A 196 3.72 -6.81 -6.58
N TRP A 197 4.42 -5.68 -6.57
CA TRP A 197 4.43 -4.78 -7.72
C TRP A 197 5.81 -4.17 -7.97
N SER A 198 6.07 -3.89 -9.25
CA SER A 198 7.21 -3.13 -9.75
C SER A 198 6.83 -1.66 -10.01
N ALA A 199 7.82 -0.83 -10.38
CA ALA A 199 7.63 0.59 -10.65
C ALA A 199 6.53 0.88 -11.70
N ASP A 200 6.45 0.05 -12.74
CA ASP A 200 5.54 0.27 -13.87
C ASP A 200 4.08 -0.02 -13.51
N ALA A 201 3.84 -0.97 -12.59
CA ALA A 201 2.49 -1.29 -12.15
C ALA A 201 1.82 -0.09 -11.46
N LEU A 202 2.52 0.56 -10.54
CA LEU A 202 1.93 1.69 -9.84
C LEU A 202 1.67 2.87 -10.78
N ALA A 203 2.59 3.14 -11.71
CA ALA A 203 2.42 4.17 -12.72
C ALA A 203 1.20 3.92 -13.62
N SER A 204 0.99 2.67 -14.07
CA SER A 204 -0.13 2.30 -14.94
C SER A 204 -1.52 2.44 -14.27
N VAL A 205 -1.60 2.24 -12.95
CA VAL A 205 -2.86 2.33 -12.21
C VAL A 205 -3.16 3.75 -11.72
N SER A 206 -2.13 4.47 -11.27
CA SER A 206 -2.32 5.72 -10.50
C SER A 206 -2.49 6.98 -11.33
N GLY A 207 -2.29 6.93 -12.66
CA GLY A 207 -2.51 8.07 -13.54
C GLY A 207 -1.72 9.31 -13.08
N THR A 208 -2.43 10.41 -12.83
CA THR A 208 -1.77 11.67 -12.42
C THR A 208 -1.25 11.65 -10.98
N LEU A 209 -1.63 10.65 -10.18
CA LEU A 209 -1.17 10.48 -8.80
C LEU A 209 0.17 9.74 -8.71
N ALA A 210 0.69 9.21 -9.82
CA ALA A 210 1.97 8.49 -9.85
C ALA A 210 3.16 9.23 -9.18
N PRO A 211 3.30 10.57 -9.30
CA PRO A 211 4.37 11.30 -8.62
C PRO A 211 4.27 11.26 -7.08
N LEU A 212 3.08 11.12 -6.51
CA LEU A 212 2.88 11.04 -5.06
C LEU A 212 3.28 9.66 -4.49
N LEU A 213 3.40 8.66 -5.35
CA LEU A 213 3.60 7.27 -4.98
C LEU A 213 5.05 6.79 -5.19
N GLN A 214 5.97 7.70 -5.48
CA GLN A 214 7.37 7.40 -5.82
C GLN A 214 8.16 6.72 -4.69
N GLN A 215 7.71 6.82 -3.43
CA GLN A 215 8.33 6.07 -2.34
C GLN A 215 8.05 4.57 -2.40
N GLY A 216 6.92 4.20 -2.99
CA GLY A 216 6.52 2.81 -3.15
C GLY A 216 6.55 2.35 -4.60
N ARG A 217 7.57 2.77 -5.35
CA ARG A 217 7.79 2.30 -6.74
C ARG A 217 7.74 0.78 -6.79
N GLU A 218 8.41 0.11 -5.86
CA GLU A 218 8.24 -1.32 -5.68
C GLU A 218 7.68 -1.61 -4.30
N GLY A 219 6.97 -2.73 -4.19
CA GLY A 219 6.47 -3.14 -2.89
C GLY A 219 5.86 -4.51 -2.89
N CYS A 220 5.61 -4.96 -1.66
CA CYS A 220 4.95 -6.20 -1.37
C CYS A 220 4.07 -6.04 -0.13
N MET A 221 2.82 -6.45 -0.20
CA MET A 221 1.91 -6.37 0.95
C MET A 221 0.95 -7.56 1.02
N GLN A 222 0.59 -7.95 2.23
CA GLN A 222 -0.53 -8.87 2.48
C GLN A 222 -1.84 -8.09 2.51
N LEU A 223 -2.90 -8.76 2.09
CA LEU A 223 -4.26 -8.27 2.07
C LEU A 223 -5.11 -9.12 3.01
N ARG A 224 -5.91 -8.47 3.85
CA ARG A 224 -6.83 -9.14 4.75
C ARG A 224 -8.18 -8.45 4.69
N LEU A 225 -9.23 -9.21 4.41
CA LEU A 225 -10.60 -8.71 4.51
C LEU A 225 -11.20 -9.12 5.86
N GLN A 226 -11.59 -8.15 6.69
CA GLN A 226 -12.27 -8.37 7.95
C GLN A 226 -13.62 -7.64 7.93
N GLY A 227 -14.71 -8.38 7.79
CA GLY A 227 -16.03 -7.81 7.55
C GLY A 227 -16.02 -6.94 6.28
N ARG A 228 -16.19 -5.63 6.46
CA ARG A 228 -16.17 -4.63 5.37
C ARG A 228 -14.84 -3.90 5.21
N THR A 229 -13.86 -4.20 6.05
CA THR A 229 -12.58 -3.51 6.05
C THR A 229 -11.53 -4.35 5.34
N LEU A 230 -11.04 -3.87 4.20
CA LEU A 230 -9.86 -4.42 3.55
C LEU A 230 -8.62 -3.76 4.16
N GLN A 231 -7.82 -4.53 4.88
CA GLN A 231 -6.58 -4.09 5.50
C GLN A 231 -5.38 -4.58 4.69
N TRP A 232 -4.31 -3.79 4.70
CA TRP A 232 -3.02 -4.19 4.13
C TRP A 232 -1.87 -3.82 5.03
N ASN A 233 -0.82 -4.63 4.93
CA ASN A 233 0.45 -4.41 5.61
C ASN A 233 1.57 -4.99 4.75
N GLY A 234 2.66 -4.26 4.62
CA GLY A 234 3.75 -4.66 3.75
C GLY A 234 4.93 -3.72 3.80
N VAL A 235 5.83 -3.94 2.84
CA VAL A 235 7.06 -3.16 2.67
C VAL A 235 7.07 -2.56 1.28
N ILE A 236 7.50 -1.30 1.20
CA ILE A 236 7.63 -0.56 -0.04
C ILE A 236 9.04 0.05 -0.13
N GLY A 237 9.51 0.30 -1.34
CA GLY A 237 10.82 0.88 -1.58
C GLY A 237 10.92 1.67 -2.88
N GLN A 238 11.93 2.53 -2.93
CA GLN A 238 12.31 3.29 -4.13
C GLN A 238 13.15 2.48 -5.12
N ARG A 239 13.77 1.40 -4.65
CA ARG A 239 14.68 0.52 -5.39
C ARG A 239 14.13 -0.91 -5.43
N PRO A 240 14.62 -1.74 -6.39
CA PRO A 240 14.12 -3.09 -6.52
C PRO A 240 14.27 -3.96 -5.28
N LEU A 241 13.18 -4.59 -4.84
CA LEU A 241 13.17 -5.43 -3.64
C LEU A 241 14.14 -6.62 -3.76
N ARG A 242 14.31 -7.15 -4.99
CA ARG A 242 15.22 -8.26 -5.32
C ARG A 242 16.68 -7.96 -4.94
N THR A 243 17.11 -6.72 -5.12
CA THR A 243 18.50 -6.31 -4.83
C THR A 243 18.72 -5.92 -3.38
N ASN A 244 17.68 -6.02 -2.53
CA ASN A 244 17.74 -5.55 -1.17
C ASN A 244 18.12 -6.69 -0.19
N PRO A 245 19.30 -6.62 0.46
CA PRO A 245 19.77 -7.69 1.35
C PRO A 245 19.06 -7.69 2.71
N VAL A 246 18.24 -6.67 3.01
CA VAL A 246 17.53 -6.58 4.29
C VAL A 246 16.64 -7.79 4.46
N ASN A 247 16.78 -8.46 5.60
CA ASN A 247 15.83 -9.46 6.04
C ASN A 247 14.91 -8.81 7.06
N ALA A 248 13.64 -8.65 6.70
CA ALA A 248 12.63 -8.13 7.60
C ALA A 248 11.31 -8.86 7.38
N GLU A 249 10.60 -9.07 8.47
CA GLU A 249 9.26 -9.61 8.42
C GLU A 249 8.35 -8.65 7.65
N LEU A 250 7.75 -9.16 6.57
CA LEU A 250 6.89 -8.35 5.70
C LEU A 250 5.69 -7.78 6.44
N VAL A 251 5.12 -8.58 7.34
CA VAL A 251 3.85 -8.25 7.96
C VAL A 251 3.89 -8.53 9.44
N ARG A 252 3.59 -7.48 10.21
CA ARG A 252 3.24 -7.58 11.62
C ARG A 252 1.82 -7.08 11.78
N TRP A 253 0.86 -7.99 11.85
CA TRP A 253 -0.52 -7.65 12.19
C TRP A 253 -0.59 -7.32 13.69
N ASN A 254 -0.19 -6.10 14.05
CA ASN A 254 -0.48 -5.55 15.37
C ASN A 254 -1.87 -4.90 15.36
N TRP A 255 -2.65 -5.16 16.40
CA TRP A 255 -4.05 -4.70 16.52
C TRP A 255 -4.21 -3.19 16.72
N SER A 256 -3.14 -2.40 16.70
CA SER A 256 -3.25 -0.95 16.78
C SER A 256 -3.90 -0.41 15.51
N THR A 257 -5.07 0.22 15.61
CA THR A 257 -5.71 0.93 14.50
C THR A 257 -4.75 1.95 13.89
N VAL A 258 -4.77 2.10 12.56
CA VAL A 258 -4.03 3.20 11.92
C VAL A 258 -4.63 4.50 12.46
N GLU A 259 -3.78 5.39 12.99
CA GLU A 259 -4.23 6.58 13.70
C GLU A 259 -4.93 7.56 12.73
N ALA A 260 -6.24 7.41 12.62
CA ALA A 260 -7.06 8.32 11.85
C ALA A 260 -7.07 9.69 12.54
N ALA A 261 -6.67 10.75 11.83
CA ALA A 261 -6.98 12.10 12.29
C ALA A 261 -8.51 12.27 12.36
N PRO A 262 -9.02 13.15 13.26
CA PRO A 262 -10.44 13.46 13.32
C PRO A 262 -10.94 13.82 11.92
N ALA A 263 -11.93 13.09 11.45
CA ALA A 263 -12.50 13.30 10.12
C ALA A 263 -13.20 14.66 10.10
N ASN A 264 -12.59 15.65 9.44
CA ASN A 264 -13.35 16.82 9.01
C ASN A 264 -14.19 16.37 7.81
N GLN A 265 -15.52 16.41 7.94
CA GLN A 265 -16.45 15.89 6.93
C GLN A 265 -16.27 16.54 5.55
N SER A 266 -15.68 17.75 5.49
CA SER A 266 -15.40 18.44 4.22
C SER A 266 -14.05 18.07 3.57
N SER A 267 -13.19 17.30 4.25
CA SER A 267 -11.87 16.93 3.75
C SER A 267 -11.96 15.67 2.87
N LEU A 268 -11.70 15.84 1.58
CA LEU A 268 -11.68 14.76 0.58
C LEU A 268 -10.40 13.93 0.65
N LEU A 269 -9.27 14.59 0.89
CA LEU A 269 -7.94 14.01 1.03
C LEU A 269 -7.17 14.79 2.09
N ARG A 270 -6.43 14.09 2.93
CA ARG A 270 -5.46 14.67 3.87
C ARG A 270 -4.16 13.89 3.74
N VAL A 271 -3.05 14.61 3.61
CA VAL A 271 -1.70 14.05 3.56
C VAL A 271 -0.85 14.79 4.57
N ASP A 272 -0.40 14.11 5.60
CA ASP A 272 0.55 14.62 6.59
C ASP A 272 1.89 13.94 6.36
N GLY A 273 2.99 14.69 6.30
CA GLY A 273 4.32 14.12 6.06
C GLY A 273 5.39 14.77 6.92
N SER A 274 6.43 13.98 7.25
CA SER A 274 7.57 14.46 8.01
C SER A 274 8.50 15.36 7.21
N ALA A 275 8.42 15.33 5.87
CA ALA A 275 9.21 16.18 4.97
C ALA A 275 8.48 16.38 3.63
N LEU A 276 8.46 17.61 3.08
CA LEU A 276 7.78 17.92 1.82
C LEU A 276 8.35 17.18 0.60
N GLN A 277 9.65 16.84 0.63
CA GLN A 277 10.31 16.05 -0.41
C GLN A 277 9.66 14.68 -0.64
N LEU A 278 8.89 14.18 0.34
CA LEU A 278 8.15 12.93 0.24
C LEU A 278 7.11 12.93 -0.89
N ILE A 279 6.56 14.11 -1.22
CA ILE A 279 5.55 14.29 -2.28
C ILE A 279 6.03 15.21 -3.42
N LEU A 280 6.93 16.15 -3.14
CA LEU A 280 7.43 17.13 -4.12
C LEU A 280 8.90 16.91 -4.51
N GLY A 281 9.59 15.90 -3.97
CA GLY A 281 11.02 15.72 -4.17
C GLY A 281 11.40 15.61 -5.65
N THR A 282 10.68 14.79 -6.43
CA THR A 282 10.92 14.62 -7.86
C THR A 282 10.59 15.86 -8.69
N LEU A 283 9.74 16.75 -8.18
CA LEU A 283 9.39 18.01 -8.83
C LEU A 283 10.49 19.05 -8.54
N LEU A 284 10.86 19.19 -7.27
CA LEU A 284 11.86 20.13 -6.79
C LEU A 284 13.29 19.78 -7.25
N SER A 285 13.54 18.54 -7.66
CA SER A 285 14.83 18.09 -8.17
C SER A 285 15.05 18.35 -9.67
N ARG A 286 14.03 18.78 -10.43
CA ARG A 286 14.16 18.98 -11.89
C ARG A 286 14.76 20.35 -12.20
N GLN A 287 15.85 20.40 -12.98
CA GLN A 287 16.51 21.66 -13.35
C GLN A 287 15.57 22.68 -14.01
N ILE A 288 14.65 22.22 -14.88
CA ILE A 288 13.64 23.07 -15.54
C ILE A 288 12.70 23.77 -14.57
N ILE A 289 12.58 23.27 -13.33
CA ILE A 289 11.80 23.88 -12.25
C ILE A 289 12.70 24.71 -11.34
N GLN A 290 13.90 24.22 -11.03
CA GLN A 290 14.84 24.90 -10.15
C GLN A 290 15.26 26.28 -10.65
N VAL A 291 15.59 26.39 -11.94
CA VAL A 291 16.09 27.66 -12.52
C VAL A 291 15.02 28.77 -12.44
N PRO A 292 13.76 28.55 -12.88
CA PRO A 292 12.72 29.56 -12.70
C PRO A 292 12.38 29.86 -11.25
N LEU A 293 12.43 28.88 -10.33
CA LEU A 293 12.15 29.11 -8.91
C LEU A 293 13.15 30.10 -8.29
N GLU A 294 14.42 29.97 -8.65
CA GLU A 294 15.47 30.87 -8.16
C GLU A 294 15.39 32.23 -8.86
N GLN A 295 15.38 32.26 -10.19
CA GLN A 295 15.44 33.52 -10.96
C GLN A 295 14.17 34.38 -10.84
N ASN A 296 12.98 33.76 -10.79
CA ASN A 296 11.72 34.51 -10.81
C ASN A 296 11.07 34.69 -9.45
N TYR A 297 11.43 33.85 -8.47
CA TYR A 297 10.77 33.85 -7.15
C TYR A 297 11.76 33.91 -5.98
N GLY A 298 13.07 33.94 -6.23
CA GLY A 298 14.09 34.05 -5.19
C GLY A 298 14.24 32.81 -4.31
N ILE A 299 13.74 31.66 -4.76
CA ILE A 299 13.85 30.40 -4.01
C ILE A 299 15.20 29.75 -4.33
N SER A 300 16.22 30.16 -3.58
CA SER A 300 17.59 29.65 -3.69
C SER A 300 17.69 28.17 -3.35
N GLU A 301 18.82 27.54 -3.68
CA GLU A 301 19.10 26.15 -3.31
C GLU A 301 19.00 25.90 -1.79
N VAL A 302 19.53 26.80 -0.97
CA VAL A 302 19.47 26.69 0.49
C VAL A 302 18.02 26.70 0.98
N LEU A 303 17.21 27.62 0.47
CA LEU A 303 15.79 27.72 0.85
C LEU A 303 15.02 26.49 0.36
N ARG A 304 15.28 26.03 -0.87
CA ARG A 304 14.68 24.82 -1.44
C ARG A 304 15.00 23.58 -0.61
N SER A 305 16.24 23.42 -0.15
CA SER A 305 16.65 22.31 0.72
C SER A 305 15.91 22.32 2.07
N ARG A 306 15.81 23.49 2.72
CA ARG A 306 15.06 23.65 3.99
C ARG A 306 13.57 23.33 3.81
N ILE A 307 12.93 23.86 2.77
CA ILE A 307 11.53 23.60 2.46
C ILE A 307 11.29 22.11 2.20
N SER A 308 12.19 21.49 1.45
CA SER A 308 12.11 20.06 1.12
C SER A 308 12.17 19.18 2.37
N ALA A 309 12.94 19.58 3.38
CA ALA A 309 13.04 18.88 4.66
C ALA A 309 11.93 19.22 5.66
N SER A 310 11.13 20.27 5.40
CA SER A 310 10.12 20.74 6.36
C SER A 310 8.92 19.79 6.42
N PRO A 311 8.39 19.47 7.62
CA PRO A 311 7.16 18.69 7.74
C PRO A 311 5.99 19.49 7.15
N PHE A 312 4.93 18.79 6.74
CA PHE A 312 3.80 19.45 6.10
C PHE A 312 2.50 18.73 6.40
N SER A 313 1.41 19.49 6.28
CA SER A 313 0.07 18.95 6.18
C SER A 313 -0.63 19.55 4.96
N LEU A 314 -1.23 18.69 4.16
CA LEU A 314 -1.96 19.01 2.95
C LEU A 314 -3.40 18.51 3.09
N ARG A 315 -4.38 19.31 2.68
CA ARG A 315 -5.80 18.94 2.66
C ARG A 315 -6.42 19.35 1.35
N LEU A 316 -7.19 18.46 0.75
CA LEU A 316 -8.11 18.76 -0.34
C LEU A 316 -9.51 18.87 0.25
N VAL A 317 -10.13 20.03 0.11
CA VAL A 317 -11.42 20.36 0.72
C VAL A 317 -12.46 20.54 -0.37
N ALA A 318 -13.60 19.88 -0.23
CA ALA A 318 -14.72 20.01 -1.16
C ALA A 318 -15.24 21.46 -1.18
N ARG A 319 -15.59 21.95 -2.37
CA ARG A 319 -16.17 23.27 -2.56
C ARG A 319 -17.53 23.11 -3.24
N PRO A 320 -18.65 23.31 -2.52
CA PRO A 320 -19.98 23.22 -3.11
C PRO A 320 -20.26 24.39 -4.07
N THR A 321 -19.54 25.50 -3.93
CA THR A 321 -19.76 26.74 -4.69
C THR A 321 -18.44 27.40 -5.12
N GLY A 322 -18.46 28.03 -6.28
CA GLY A 322 -17.33 28.77 -6.87
C GLY A 322 -16.76 28.11 -8.13
N LEU A 323 -15.64 28.62 -8.62
CA LEU A 323 -15.00 28.14 -9.86
C LEU A 323 -14.32 26.77 -9.73
N TYR A 324 -13.99 26.35 -8.50
CA TYR A 324 -13.28 25.12 -8.22
C TYR A 324 -14.20 24.15 -7.46
N ARG A 325 -14.24 22.88 -7.88
CA ARG A 325 -14.96 21.79 -7.20
C ARG A 325 -14.32 21.40 -5.87
N ALA A 326 -13.01 21.63 -5.74
CA ALA A 326 -12.24 21.41 -4.53
C ALA A 326 -11.09 22.42 -4.47
N GLY A 327 -10.66 22.74 -3.25
CA GLY A 327 -9.50 23.60 -3.01
C GLY A 327 -8.43 22.88 -2.19
N LEU A 328 -7.17 23.22 -2.43
CA LEU A 328 -6.02 22.64 -1.76
C LEU A 328 -5.53 23.60 -0.67
N GLN A 329 -5.33 23.09 0.54
CA GLN A 329 -4.72 23.83 1.64
C GLN A 329 -3.43 23.14 2.07
N LEU A 330 -2.38 23.92 2.28
CA LEU A 330 -1.05 23.47 2.67
C LEU A 330 -0.60 24.25 3.90
N GLN A 331 0.00 23.56 4.86
CA GLN A 331 0.65 24.16 6.02
C GLN A 331 2.05 23.61 6.17
N ILE A 332 3.04 24.50 6.26
CA ILE A 332 4.46 24.17 6.39
C ILE A 332 5.09 25.13 7.41
N PRO A 333 5.86 24.64 8.41
CA PRO A 333 6.57 25.50 9.34
C PRO A 333 7.78 26.14 8.65
N VAL A 334 8.08 27.37 9.05
CA VAL A 334 9.11 28.20 8.42
C VAL A 334 10.07 28.79 9.49
N PRO A 335 10.74 27.95 10.30
CA PRO A 335 11.53 28.44 11.41
C PRO A 335 12.73 29.28 10.93
N ASN A 336 13.00 30.38 11.63
CA ASN A 336 14.21 31.21 11.50
C ASN A 336 14.44 31.88 10.12
N ASP A 337 13.41 32.05 9.29
CA ASP A 337 13.58 32.58 7.93
C ASP A 337 12.40 33.39 7.37
N GLN A 338 11.54 33.93 8.24
CA GLN A 338 10.33 34.67 7.82
C GLN A 338 10.68 35.84 6.88
N ALA A 339 11.81 36.53 7.11
CA ALA A 339 12.26 37.62 6.25
C ALA A 339 12.56 37.19 4.81
N SER A 340 13.24 36.05 4.61
CA SER A 340 13.49 35.52 3.27
C SER A 340 12.20 35.09 2.58
N TRP A 341 11.27 34.52 3.34
CA TRP A 341 9.96 34.16 2.82
C TRP A 341 9.08 35.35 2.45
N MET A 342 9.16 36.45 3.19
CA MET A 342 8.47 37.68 2.78
C MET A 342 8.97 38.18 1.42
N LYS A 343 10.28 38.06 1.12
CA LYS A 343 10.82 38.37 -0.22
C LYS A 343 10.25 37.44 -1.30
N VAL A 344 10.20 36.13 -1.02
CA VAL A 344 9.59 35.15 -1.95
C VAL A 344 8.12 35.47 -2.20
N LEU A 345 7.33 35.71 -1.14
CA LEU A 345 5.92 36.03 -1.24
C LEU A 345 5.67 37.37 -1.95
N SER A 346 6.56 38.35 -1.80
CA SER A 346 6.53 39.61 -2.57
C SER A 346 6.75 39.34 -4.06
N ALA A 347 7.77 38.57 -4.43
CA ALA A 347 8.02 38.21 -5.83
C ALA A 347 6.84 37.43 -6.44
N VAL A 348 6.25 36.50 -5.69
CA VAL A 348 5.01 35.81 -6.09
C VAL A 348 3.86 36.80 -6.29
N SER A 349 3.70 37.77 -5.40
CA SER A 349 2.66 38.80 -5.49
C SER A 349 2.79 39.64 -6.76
N ASP A 350 4.01 40.07 -7.10
CA ASP A 350 4.26 40.88 -8.30
C ASP A 350 3.98 40.09 -9.58
N ARG A 351 4.33 38.80 -9.61
CA ARG A 351 4.01 37.90 -10.72
C ARG A 351 2.52 37.60 -10.85
N LEU A 352 1.79 37.53 -9.73
CA LEU A 352 0.33 37.39 -9.76
C LEU A 352 -0.33 38.66 -10.32
N LYS A 353 0.11 39.85 -9.87
CA LYS A 353 -0.35 41.13 -10.42
C LYS A 353 -0.08 41.24 -11.92
N SER A 354 1.12 40.88 -12.37
CA SER A 354 1.48 40.91 -13.79
C SER A 354 0.67 39.93 -14.65
N ARG A 355 -0.03 38.96 -14.04
CA ARG A 355 -0.90 37.99 -14.70
C ARG A 355 -2.39 38.33 -14.57
N GLY A 356 -2.73 39.54 -14.12
CA GLY A 356 -4.11 40.01 -14.01
C GLY A 356 -4.85 39.54 -12.75
N PHE A 357 -4.12 39.15 -11.71
CA PHE A 357 -4.71 38.88 -10.39
C PHE A 357 -4.61 40.11 -9.50
N ALA A 358 -5.65 40.36 -8.70
CA ALA A 358 -5.69 41.42 -7.72
C ALA A 358 -5.76 40.84 -6.31
N SER A 359 -5.27 41.61 -5.33
CA SER A 359 -5.37 41.27 -3.92
C SER A 359 -6.20 42.30 -3.17
N LEU A 360 -6.83 41.88 -2.08
CA LEU A 360 -7.46 42.81 -1.14
C LEU A 360 -6.36 43.61 -0.42
N GLN A 361 -6.55 44.91 -0.20
CA GLN A 361 -5.63 45.70 0.61
C GLN A 361 -5.62 45.16 2.05
N PRO A 362 -4.45 45.17 2.72
CA PRO A 362 -4.35 44.75 4.11
C PRO A 362 -5.28 45.60 4.98
N SER A 363 -6.12 44.94 5.76
CA SER A 363 -7.03 45.59 6.71
C SER A 363 -6.21 46.29 7.81
N ALA A 364 -6.81 47.31 8.46
CA ALA A 364 -6.23 47.96 9.64
C ALA A 364 -6.14 47.01 10.86
N ASP A 365 -6.83 45.86 10.81
CA ASP A 365 -6.77 44.82 11.83
C ASP A 365 -5.47 44.00 11.71
N PRO A 366 -4.59 44.00 12.74
CA PRO A 366 -3.32 43.29 12.72
C PRO A 366 -3.45 41.77 12.51
N THR A 367 -4.59 41.15 12.85
CA THR A 367 -4.83 39.72 12.59
C THR A 367 -5.16 39.41 11.13
N VAL A 368 -5.60 40.43 10.39
CA VAL A 368 -5.94 40.38 8.97
C VAL A 368 -4.76 40.86 8.11
N GLN A 369 -3.83 41.65 8.66
CA GLN A 369 -2.59 42.07 7.98
C GLN A 369 -1.68 40.90 7.59
N GLU A 370 -1.74 39.79 8.32
CA GLU A 370 -0.96 38.59 8.01
C GLU A 370 -1.60 37.72 6.91
N GLN A 371 -2.68 38.18 6.26
CA GLN A 371 -3.42 37.45 5.24
C GLN A 371 -3.38 38.15 3.89
N GLN A 372 -2.94 37.41 2.86
CA GLN A 372 -3.02 37.83 1.47
C GLN A 372 -4.01 36.93 0.72
N LEU A 373 -5.09 37.50 0.19
CA LEU A 373 -6.05 36.81 -0.67
C LEU A 373 -5.95 37.31 -2.10
N TRP A 374 -6.11 36.39 -3.06
CA TRP A 374 -6.06 36.67 -4.48
C TRP A 374 -7.38 36.33 -5.17
N PHE A 375 -7.77 37.18 -6.12
CA PHE A 375 -8.90 37.01 -7.01
C PHE A 375 -8.53 37.45 -8.42
N LYS A 376 -9.30 37.02 -9.42
CA LYS A 376 -9.11 37.45 -10.81
C LYS A 376 -9.60 38.90 -10.94
N ALA A 377 -8.78 39.81 -11.50
CA ALA A 377 -9.10 41.24 -11.48
C ALA A 377 -10.35 41.60 -12.30
N ASP A 378 -10.63 40.83 -13.36
CA ASP A 378 -11.79 40.98 -14.25
C ASP A 378 -13.03 40.23 -13.76
N ASP A 379 -12.97 39.53 -12.62
CA ASP A 379 -14.12 38.82 -12.08
C ASP A 379 -14.95 39.75 -11.17
N PRO A 380 -16.16 40.17 -11.58
CA PRO A 380 -17.02 41.05 -10.80
C PRO A 380 -17.45 40.41 -9.46
N LYS A 381 -17.45 39.07 -9.37
CA LYS A 381 -17.76 38.35 -8.12
C LYS A 381 -16.57 38.27 -7.17
N LYS A 382 -15.39 38.73 -7.60
CA LYS A 382 -14.11 38.65 -6.85
C LYS A 382 -13.88 37.24 -6.31
N THR A 383 -14.07 36.21 -7.15
CA THR A 383 -13.92 34.82 -6.72
C THR A 383 -12.49 34.58 -6.28
N ILE A 384 -12.34 34.09 -5.05
CA ILE A 384 -11.03 33.75 -4.47
C ILE A 384 -10.42 32.59 -5.25
N VAL A 385 -9.22 32.83 -5.79
CA VAL A 385 -8.39 31.83 -6.48
C VAL A 385 -7.32 31.25 -5.57
N GLY A 386 -7.04 31.89 -4.43
CA GLY A 386 -6.06 31.40 -3.46
C GLY A 386 -5.60 32.48 -2.49
N GLY A 387 -4.55 32.17 -1.76
CA GLY A 387 -3.95 33.09 -0.80
C GLY A 387 -2.98 32.41 0.13
N TRP A 388 -2.33 33.20 0.97
CA TRP A 388 -1.51 32.71 2.06
C TRP A 388 -1.72 33.55 3.30
N ARG A 389 -1.43 32.97 4.46
CA ARG A 389 -1.38 33.67 5.74
C ARG A 389 -0.35 33.08 6.66
N TRP A 390 0.14 33.89 7.59
CA TRP A 390 0.95 33.41 8.71
C TRP A 390 0.05 32.97 9.86
N LEU A 391 0.50 31.94 10.57
CA LEU A 391 -0.12 31.37 11.77
C LEU A 391 0.99 31.13 12.81
N GLY A 392 0.61 31.07 14.09
CA GLY A 392 1.54 30.81 15.18
C GLY A 392 2.27 32.06 15.69
N GLY A 393 3.12 31.89 16.70
CA GLY A 393 3.96 32.97 17.23
C GLY A 393 5.29 33.12 16.47
N LYS A 394 6.03 34.20 16.76
CA LYS A 394 7.32 34.52 16.12
C LYS A 394 8.36 33.39 16.19
N ASP A 395 8.29 32.54 17.21
CA ASP A 395 9.26 31.46 17.44
C ASP A 395 9.01 30.21 16.59
N GLN A 396 7.77 30.01 16.12
CA GLN A 396 7.39 28.90 15.24
C GLN A 396 6.37 29.36 14.19
N PRO A 397 6.79 30.21 13.23
CA PRO A 397 5.88 30.71 12.21
C PRO A 397 5.46 29.56 11.28
N LEU A 398 4.15 29.49 11.04
CA LEU A 398 3.52 28.49 10.20
C LEU A 398 2.89 29.19 8.99
N LEU A 399 3.35 28.84 7.79
CA LEU A 399 2.79 29.37 6.55
C LEU A 399 1.60 28.51 6.14
N SER A 400 0.40 29.09 6.09
CA SER A 400 -0.80 28.45 5.53
C SER A 400 -1.12 29.01 4.16
N ILE A 401 -1.22 28.13 3.17
CA ILE A 401 -1.45 28.46 1.76
C ILE A 401 -2.75 27.79 1.30
N GLY A 402 -3.54 28.50 0.50
CA GLY A 402 -4.73 27.99 -0.17
C GLY A 402 -4.65 28.16 -1.68
N PHE A 403 -4.98 27.11 -2.44
CA PHE A 403 -5.11 27.10 -3.90
C PHE A 403 -6.54 26.74 -4.28
N GLY A 404 -7.20 27.61 -5.04
CA GLY A 404 -8.62 27.50 -5.32
C GLY A 404 -9.50 27.59 -4.08
N ILE A 405 -8.97 28.06 -2.94
CA ILE A 405 -9.65 28.27 -1.66
C ILE A 405 -8.84 29.23 -0.80
N LYS A 406 -9.47 29.86 0.21
CA LYS A 406 -8.76 30.64 1.22
C LYS A 406 -7.84 29.75 2.07
N PRO A 407 -6.68 30.26 2.54
CA PRO A 407 -5.86 29.57 3.52
C PRO A 407 -6.66 29.35 4.81
N ASP A 408 -6.35 28.26 5.54
CA ASP A 408 -7.03 27.95 6.80
C ASP A 408 -6.57 28.92 7.89
N VAL A 409 -7.49 29.30 8.77
CA VAL A 409 -7.23 30.15 9.94
C VAL A 409 -6.72 29.34 11.14
N LYS A 410 -6.93 28.02 11.14
CA LYS A 410 -6.50 27.15 12.24
C LYS A 410 -5.29 26.31 11.82
N PRO A 411 -4.31 26.12 12.72
CA PRO A 411 -3.24 25.16 12.49
C PRO A 411 -3.86 23.76 12.44
N PHE A 412 -3.44 23.00 11.43
CA PHE A 412 -3.77 21.59 11.27
C PHE A 412 -2.54 20.72 11.00
N LEU A 413 -1.34 21.32 11.03
CA LEU A 413 -0.08 20.61 10.95
C LEU A 413 -0.01 19.50 11.99
N ARG A 414 0.20 18.26 11.55
CA ARG A 414 0.40 17.10 12.44
C ARG A 414 1.89 16.94 12.70
N ASN A 415 2.28 16.89 13.98
CA ASN A 415 3.68 16.68 14.34
C ASN A 415 4.09 15.21 14.11
N LEU A 416 4.81 14.96 13.01
CA LEU A 416 5.37 13.66 12.64
C LEU A 416 6.89 13.59 12.87
N GLY A 417 7.52 14.64 13.44
CA GLY A 417 8.97 14.79 13.50
C GLY A 417 9.68 13.99 14.60
N ALA A 418 8.95 13.35 15.51
CA ALA A 418 9.56 12.49 16.52
C ALA A 418 10.08 11.20 15.86
N SER A 419 11.35 10.84 16.10
CA SER A 419 12.17 9.82 15.39
C SER A 419 11.62 8.38 15.25
N LYS A 420 10.36 8.10 15.59
CA LYS A 420 9.63 6.83 15.39
C LYS A 420 8.18 7.02 14.87
N ALA A 421 7.78 8.24 14.55
CA ALA A 421 6.48 8.58 14.00
C ALA A 421 6.40 8.22 12.50
N ALA A 422 5.17 8.15 11.97
CA ALA A 422 4.96 7.91 10.55
C ALA A 422 5.64 8.99 9.69
N SER A 423 6.35 8.58 8.65
CA SER A 423 6.91 9.50 7.65
C SER A 423 5.80 10.12 6.80
N LEU A 424 4.73 9.37 6.55
CA LEU A 424 3.57 9.83 5.78
C LEU A 424 2.29 9.22 6.36
N ILE A 425 1.24 10.01 6.49
CA ILE A 425 -0.11 9.53 6.80
C ILE A 425 -1.04 10.12 5.75
N VAL A 426 -1.86 9.26 5.15
CA VAL A 426 -2.84 9.64 4.14
C VAL A 426 -4.21 9.18 4.58
N GLN A 427 -5.18 10.08 4.49
CA GLN A 427 -6.60 9.79 4.68
C GLN A 427 -7.37 10.32 3.49
N ALA A 428 -8.33 9.57 2.99
CA ALA A 428 -9.15 10.00 1.89
C ALA A 428 -10.58 9.46 1.97
N ASN A 429 -11.47 10.10 1.20
CA ASN A 429 -12.78 9.57 0.83
C ASN A 429 -12.75 9.21 -0.67
N PRO A 430 -12.38 7.95 -1.01
CA PRO A 430 -12.19 7.56 -2.40
C PRO A 430 -13.45 7.67 -3.26
N SER A 431 -14.61 7.27 -2.73
CA SER A 431 -15.88 7.36 -3.46
C SER A 431 -16.22 8.79 -3.86
N THR A 432 -15.99 9.76 -2.97
CA THR A 432 -16.25 11.16 -3.28
C THR A 432 -15.21 11.71 -4.25
N LEU A 433 -13.92 11.37 -4.08
CA LEU A 433 -12.88 11.74 -5.04
C LEU A 433 -13.16 11.20 -6.44
N ALA A 434 -13.61 9.95 -6.56
CA ALA A 434 -14.00 9.34 -7.82
C ALA A 434 -15.22 10.04 -8.43
N SER A 435 -16.25 10.35 -7.64
CA SER A 435 -17.44 11.07 -8.11
C SER A 435 -17.16 12.49 -8.61
N MET A 436 -16.05 13.08 -8.17
CA MET A 436 -15.60 14.43 -8.58
C MET A 436 -14.57 14.41 -9.72
N ASP A 437 -14.25 13.23 -10.28
CA ASP A 437 -13.17 13.01 -11.26
C ASP A 437 -11.76 13.36 -10.74
N LEU A 438 -11.57 13.38 -9.41
CA LEU A 438 -10.31 13.70 -8.75
C LEU A 438 -9.46 12.45 -8.44
N LEU A 439 -10.03 11.25 -8.60
CA LEU A 439 -9.33 9.98 -8.54
C LEU A 439 -9.19 9.39 -9.95
N ASN A 440 -8.37 10.03 -10.77
CA ASN A 440 -8.11 9.55 -12.13
C ASN A 440 -7.14 8.36 -12.16
N GLY A 441 -7.19 7.59 -13.25
CA GLY A 441 -6.44 6.34 -13.40
C GLY A 441 -7.33 5.11 -13.44
N ARG A 442 -6.72 3.92 -13.47
CA ARG A 442 -7.42 2.62 -13.58
C ARG A 442 -7.54 1.96 -12.21
N TRP A 443 -8.01 2.70 -11.21
CA TRP A 443 -8.13 2.22 -9.84
C TRP A 443 -9.14 1.07 -9.73
N PRO A 444 -8.86 0.01 -8.93
CA PRO A 444 -9.78 -1.10 -8.73
C PRO A 444 -11.13 -0.65 -8.16
N LYS A 445 -12.22 -1.33 -8.51
CA LYS A 445 -13.57 -1.05 -7.99
C LYS A 445 -13.64 -0.95 -6.45
N PRO A 446 -12.96 -1.80 -5.66
CA PRO A 446 -12.93 -1.64 -4.22
C PRO A 446 -12.41 -0.26 -3.78
N MET A 447 -11.37 0.26 -4.45
CA MET A 447 -10.81 1.59 -4.18
C MET A 447 -11.80 2.69 -4.54
N THR A 448 -12.38 2.68 -5.75
CA THR A 448 -13.26 3.76 -6.20
C THR A 448 -14.62 3.78 -5.50
N LYS A 449 -15.04 2.70 -4.86
CA LYS A 449 -16.31 2.61 -4.12
C LYS A 449 -16.18 2.75 -2.61
N ALA A 450 -14.97 2.83 -2.08
CA ALA A 450 -14.77 2.88 -0.64
C ALA A 450 -15.18 4.23 -0.03
N SER A 451 -15.75 4.17 1.18
CA SER A 451 -16.14 5.36 1.93
C SER A 451 -14.95 6.03 2.63
N THR A 452 -13.99 5.23 3.11
CA THR A 452 -12.79 5.72 3.76
C THR A 452 -11.57 4.91 3.33
N MET A 453 -10.45 5.61 3.17
CA MET A 453 -9.12 5.02 3.02
C MET A 453 -8.20 5.71 4.03
N THR A 454 -7.43 4.93 4.77
CA THR A 454 -6.34 5.48 5.59
C THR A 454 -5.12 4.59 5.45
N PHE A 455 -3.94 5.19 5.23
CA PHE A 455 -2.68 4.47 5.29
C PHE A 455 -1.56 5.32 5.89
N GLN A 456 -0.56 4.63 6.40
CA GLN A 456 0.64 5.22 6.95
C GLN A 456 1.88 4.53 6.38
N VAL A 457 2.93 5.33 6.21
CA VAL A 457 4.26 4.90 5.80
C VAL A 457 5.21 5.20 6.94
N LYS A 458 5.94 4.19 7.40
CA LYS A 458 6.93 4.31 8.49
C LYS A 458 8.29 3.80 7.99
N PRO A 459 9.42 4.38 8.42
CA PRO A 459 10.72 3.78 8.15
C PRO A 459 10.72 2.32 8.59
N LEU A 460 11.35 1.44 7.81
CA LEU A 460 11.40 0.03 8.16
C LEU A 460 12.41 -0.18 9.30
N ASP A 461 11.93 -0.63 10.46
CA ASP A 461 12.79 -1.13 11.54
C ASP A 461 13.43 -2.45 11.08
N ALA A 462 14.69 -2.43 10.68
CA ALA A 462 15.43 -3.60 10.21
C ALA A 462 16.82 -3.69 10.85
N SER A 463 17.25 -4.91 11.18
CA SER A 463 18.58 -5.22 11.73
C SER A 463 19.57 -5.39 10.58
N GLY A 464 20.67 -4.61 10.53
CA GLY A 464 21.74 -4.82 9.55
C GLY A 464 22.74 -3.65 9.37
N PRO A 465 23.92 -3.87 8.74
CA PRO A 465 25.07 -2.95 8.79
C PRO A 465 24.92 -1.67 7.95
N SER A 466 23.94 -1.60 7.05
CA SER A 466 23.57 -0.38 6.33
C SER A 466 22.07 -0.20 6.45
N THR A 467 21.68 0.76 7.27
CA THR A 467 20.32 1.20 7.60
C THR A 467 19.35 1.10 6.42
N SER A 468 18.10 0.73 6.69
CA SER A 468 16.89 0.65 5.84
C SER A 468 16.53 1.90 4.99
N ARG A 469 17.52 2.69 4.56
CA ARG A 469 17.37 3.85 3.69
C ARG A 469 16.66 3.45 2.41
N GLY A 470 15.58 4.14 2.11
CA GLY A 470 14.79 3.85 0.91
C GLY A 470 13.81 2.69 1.06
N LEU A 471 13.60 2.18 2.27
CA LEU A 471 12.60 1.17 2.60
C LEU A 471 11.65 1.65 3.70
N TRP A 472 10.36 1.35 3.50
CA TRP A 472 9.32 1.72 4.44
C TRP A 472 8.32 0.60 4.64
N ARG A 473 7.75 0.54 5.84
CA ARG A 473 6.56 -0.24 6.12
C ARG A 473 5.32 0.57 5.72
N LEU A 474 4.48 -0.02 4.88
CA LEU A 474 3.19 0.52 4.48
C LEU A 474 2.09 -0.26 5.18
N ARG A 475 1.20 0.43 5.87
CA ARG A 475 0.01 -0.17 6.49
C ARG A 475 -1.20 0.69 6.23
N GLY A 476 -2.33 0.08 5.93
CA GLY A 476 -3.56 0.82 5.74
C GLY A 476 -4.80 -0.03 5.76
N GLU A 477 -5.91 0.65 5.57
CA GLU A 477 -7.23 0.07 5.51
C GLU A 477 -8.17 0.87 4.60
N LEU A 478 -9.15 0.14 4.05
CA LEU A 478 -10.15 0.63 3.12
C LEU A 478 -11.51 0.06 3.53
N THR A 479 -12.47 0.94 3.78
CA THR A 479 -13.83 0.53 4.15
C THR A 479 -14.69 0.38 2.90
N LEU A 480 -15.10 -0.85 2.61
CA LEU A 480 -15.90 -1.20 1.45
C LEU A 480 -17.39 -0.85 1.67
N PRO A 481 -18.14 -0.55 0.59
CA PRO A 481 -19.58 -0.29 0.68
C PRO A 481 -20.35 -1.50 1.22
N GLN A 482 -21.58 -1.30 1.71
CA GLN A 482 -22.47 -2.44 1.99
C GLN A 482 -22.81 -3.08 0.65
N SER A 483 -22.66 -4.41 0.58
CA SER A 483 -23.01 -5.22 -0.57
C SER A 483 -24.51 -5.36 -0.73
#